data_AF-A0A7C2PJA2-F1
#
_entry.id   AF-A0A7C2PJA2-F1
#
_cell.length_a   1.000
_cell.length_b   1.000
_cell.length_c   1.000
_cell.angle_alpha   90.00
_cell.angle_beta   90.00
_cell.angle_gamma   90.00
#
_symmetry.space_group_name_H-M   'P 1'
#
loop_
_entity.id
_entity.type
_entity.pdbx_description
1 polymer ?
#
loop_
_entity_poly.entity_id
_entity_poly.type
_entity_poly.pdbx_seq_one_letter_code
_entity_poly.pdbx_strand_id
1 'polypeptide(L)'
;MYRSAAPWFGGMSMSRSNLLQRLASEFVALHETKEDLFWEMAQGVSERPEDVARDLAQAEKALNRFRRDPTILGLLSAARGAVTASADRGTIDSWMLFFEAYTMSDPNARRLADEIVERETALVQVCGGIKTGIADPSTGSWTPLGPNALLQMTNNHPQEAYRRAAYEGLLKIERFVLENGLLDIVRLRNKLARCLGYEDFYDLRTSRVERMRKRALFAVLDQLAAELTPRVRAEIKRLEGEGKERVRDPWNLTYYTQGSVTGLLDAYYPLSDAMGRWVRGFAGMGIRFGGAQIALDLLERPGKFPNGYMHVPGIPLMREGRWSAARANILTHGNPGAPGTGVHVTKTLSTTRADTRRICAASAPTCRVSPPSIRPRARAISKRSPCSARRLRRMRRGAPATRSTATATPCPRRRFSRLCERKSARCRCVSWGCSPSPWASARSTRRRMSG
;
A
#
# COMPACT_ATOMS: atom_id res chain seq x y z
N MET A 1 33.65 -8.28 -27.54
CA MET A 1 34.24 -9.46 -26.88
C MET A 1 33.38 -9.87 -25.70
N TYR A 2 32.33 -10.65 -25.94
CA TYR A 2 31.48 -11.22 -24.90
C TYR A 2 32.08 -12.58 -24.49
N ARG A 3 32.60 -12.69 -23.26
CA ARG A 3 32.93 -14.00 -22.70
C ARG A 3 31.63 -14.70 -22.29
N SER A 4 31.26 -15.67 -23.10
CA SER A 4 30.31 -16.74 -22.77
C SER A 4 30.75 -17.41 -21.47
N ALA A 5 29.89 -17.36 -20.43
CA ALA A 5 30.07 -18.15 -19.23
C ALA A 5 29.43 -19.53 -19.47
N ALA A 6 30.27 -20.56 -19.59
CA ALA A 6 29.87 -21.96 -19.68
C ALA A 6 29.20 -22.44 -18.38
N PRO A 7 28.30 -23.45 -18.44
CA PRO A 7 27.66 -24.01 -17.26
C PRO A 7 28.63 -24.93 -16.51
N TRP A 8 29.00 -24.54 -15.29
CA TRP A 8 29.76 -25.40 -14.39
C TRP A 8 28.86 -26.47 -13.78
N PHE A 9 28.91 -27.67 -14.35
CA PHE A 9 28.54 -28.91 -13.66
C PHE A 9 29.75 -29.37 -12.84
N GLY A 10 29.82 -28.94 -11.58
CA GLY A 10 30.82 -29.38 -10.61
C GLY A 10 30.21 -29.43 -9.23
N GLY A 11 30.06 -30.65 -8.69
CA GLY A 11 29.42 -30.94 -7.41
C GLY A 11 30.18 -30.44 -6.18
N MET A 12 30.15 -29.12 -5.94
CA MET A 12 30.35 -28.57 -4.59
C MET A 12 28.99 -28.31 -3.97
N SER A 13 28.67 -29.09 -2.93
CA SER A 13 27.56 -28.80 -2.03
C SER A 13 27.71 -27.37 -1.49
N MET A 14 26.86 -26.45 -1.96
CA MET A 14 26.87 -25.07 -1.47
C MET A 14 26.45 -25.09 0.00
N SER A 15 27.28 -24.54 0.89
CA SER A 15 26.92 -24.46 2.31
C SER A 15 25.63 -23.67 2.51
N ARG A 16 24.83 -24.03 3.53
CA ARG A 16 23.55 -23.36 3.84
C ARG A 16 23.68 -21.85 3.96
N SER A 17 24.70 -21.39 4.67
CA SER A 17 24.96 -19.95 4.86
C SER A 17 25.29 -19.27 3.54
N ASN A 18 26.06 -19.93 2.66
CA ASN A 18 26.38 -19.42 1.34
C ASN A 18 25.13 -19.32 0.45
N LEU A 19 24.21 -20.29 0.52
CA LEU A 19 22.95 -20.25 -0.22
C LEU A 19 22.08 -19.04 0.19
N LEU A 20 21.83 -18.86 1.49
CA LEU A 20 20.98 -17.77 1.98
C LEU A 20 21.58 -16.38 1.70
N GLN A 21 22.90 -16.24 1.87
CA GLN A 21 23.62 -15.00 1.59
C GLN A 21 23.62 -14.67 0.09
N ARG A 22 23.80 -15.68 -0.77
CA ARG A 22 23.70 -15.53 -2.22
C ARG A 22 22.30 -15.06 -2.63
N LEU A 23 21.25 -15.78 -2.20
CA LEU A 23 19.87 -15.45 -2.56
C LEU A 23 19.50 -14.02 -2.20
N ALA A 24 19.94 -13.56 -1.02
CA ALA A 24 19.68 -12.21 -0.59
C ALA A 24 20.48 -11.15 -1.33
N SER A 25 21.77 -11.41 -1.58
CA SER A 25 22.61 -10.47 -2.33
C SER A 25 22.10 -10.30 -3.76
N GLU A 26 21.72 -11.41 -4.39
CA GLU A 26 21.16 -11.43 -5.74
C GLU A 26 19.79 -10.73 -5.78
N PHE A 27 18.90 -11.02 -4.82
CA PHE A 27 17.60 -10.34 -4.71
C PHE A 27 17.76 -8.84 -4.50
N VAL A 28 18.61 -8.41 -3.56
CA VAL A 28 18.83 -6.98 -3.26
C VAL A 28 19.35 -6.25 -4.49
N ALA A 29 20.36 -6.79 -5.18
CA ALA A 29 20.91 -6.17 -6.38
C ALA A 29 19.86 -6.02 -7.50
N LEU A 30 19.10 -7.08 -7.78
CA LEU A 30 18.05 -7.08 -8.81
C LEU A 30 16.89 -6.14 -8.42
N HIS A 31 16.48 -6.14 -7.16
CA HIS A 31 15.42 -5.29 -6.63
C HIS A 31 15.81 -3.81 -6.67
N GLU A 32 16.98 -3.46 -6.14
CA GLU A 32 17.49 -2.09 -6.12
C GLU A 32 17.57 -1.51 -7.54
N THR A 33 18.18 -2.25 -8.46
CA THR A 33 18.29 -1.83 -9.87
C THR A 33 16.91 -1.55 -10.48
N LYS A 34 15.96 -2.47 -10.28
CA LYS A 34 14.59 -2.31 -10.81
C LYS A 34 13.87 -1.13 -10.16
N GLU A 35 13.97 -0.97 -8.84
CA GLU A 35 13.27 0.10 -8.12
C GLU A 35 13.88 1.48 -8.41
N ASP A 36 15.19 1.60 -8.58
CA ASP A 36 15.82 2.88 -8.94
C ASP A 36 15.41 3.32 -10.35
N LEU A 37 15.37 2.40 -11.33
CA LEU A 37 14.85 2.68 -12.68
C LEU A 37 13.34 3.00 -12.68
N PHE A 38 12.57 2.30 -11.85
CA PHE A 38 11.15 2.60 -11.69
C PHE A 38 10.92 4.00 -11.11
N TRP A 39 11.76 4.42 -10.15
CA TRP A 39 11.70 5.77 -9.59
C TRP A 39 11.94 6.83 -10.66
N GLU A 40 13.01 6.68 -11.43
CA GLU A 40 13.36 7.63 -12.49
C GLU A 40 12.25 7.75 -13.53
N MET A 41 11.68 6.62 -13.98
CA MET A 41 10.53 6.62 -14.88
C MET A 41 9.33 7.33 -14.24
N ALA A 42 8.95 6.93 -13.02
CA ALA A 42 7.72 7.39 -12.39
C ALA A 42 7.74 8.88 -12.01
N GLN A 43 8.92 9.45 -11.81
CA GLN A 43 9.08 10.90 -11.72
C GLN A 43 8.75 11.59 -13.05
N GLY A 44 9.03 10.98 -14.20
CA GLY A 44 8.79 11.62 -15.50
C GLY A 44 9.64 12.87 -15.71
N VAL A 45 10.86 12.90 -15.16
CA VAL A 45 11.84 13.99 -15.32
C VAL A 45 13.15 13.54 -15.98
N SER A 46 13.22 12.28 -16.41
CA SER A 46 14.41 11.76 -17.08
C SER A 46 14.59 12.43 -18.44
N GLU A 47 15.83 12.79 -18.77
CA GLU A 47 16.23 13.27 -20.09
C GLU A 47 16.28 12.14 -21.14
N ARG A 48 16.22 10.87 -20.70
CA ARG A 48 16.28 9.68 -21.57
C ARG A 48 15.13 8.71 -21.27
N PRO A 49 13.86 9.14 -21.38
CA PRO A 49 12.71 8.35 -20.93
C PRO A 49 12.59 6.99 -21.65
N GLU A 50 12.96 6.93 -22.92
CA GLU A 50 12.92 5.68 -23.70
C GLU A 50 13.99 4.67 -23.25
N ASP A 51 15.19 5.14 -22.93
CA ASP A 51 16.27 4.29 -22.41
C ASP A 51 15.90 3.77 -21.02
N VAL A 52 15.41 4.65 -20.14
CA VAL A 52 14.96 4.25 -18.79
C VAL A 52 13.83 3.23 -18.87
N ALA A 53 12.87 3.40 -19.79
CA ALA A 53 11.80 2.43 -19.99
C ALA A 53 12.34 1.07 -20.47
N ARG A 54 13.32 1.07 -21.39
CA ARG A 54 13.98 -0.15 -21.89
C ARG A 54 14.76 -0.86 -20.77
N ASP A 55 15.53 -0.11 -20.01
CA ASP A 55 16.35 -0.62 -18.90
C ASP A 55 15.47 -1.15 -17.77
N LEU A 56 14.38 -0.45 -17.43
CA LEU A 56 13.39 -0.89 -16.46
C LEU A 56 12.76 -2.22 -16.87
N ALA A 57 12.36 -2.34 -18.14
CA ALA A 57 11.80 -3.59 -18.68
C ALA A 57 12.81 -4.75 -18.58
N GLN A 58 14.09 -4.47 -18.82
CA GLN A 58 15.16 -5.47 -18.68
C GLN A 58 15.42 -5.86 -17.22
N ALA A 59 15.45 -4.89 -16.30
CA ALA A 59 15.61 -5.12 -14.87
C ALA A 59 14.43 -5.93 -14.30
N GLU A 60 13.22 -5.64 -14.74
CA GLU A 60 12.03 -6.40 -14.36
C GLU A 60 12.06 -7.84 -14.88
N LYS A 61 12.50 -8.06 -16.13
CA LYS A 61 12.73 -9.40 -16.68
C LYS A 61 13.79 -10.16 -15.88
N ALA A 62 14.89 -9.53 -15.49
CA ALA A 62 15.94 -10.15 -14.70
C ALA A 62 15.44 -10.56 -13.31
N LEU A 63 14.75 -9.65 -12.60
CA LEU A 63 14.16 -9.94 -11.29
C LEU A 63 13.05 -11.00 -11.38
N ASN A 64 12.25 -11.02 -12.46
CA ASN A 64 11.26 -12.07 -12.71
C ASN A 64 11.89 -13.43 -12.99
N ARG A 65 12.99 -13.48 -13.74
CA ARG A 65 13.75 -14.72 -13.99
C ARG A 65 14.24 -15.33 -12.69
N PHE A 66 14.84 -14.52 -11.82
CA PHE A 66 15.25 -14.95 -10.48
C PHE A 66 14.06 -15.50 -9.70
N ARG A 67 12.98 -14.71 -9.55
CA ARG A 67 11.78 -15.08 -8.78
C ARG A 67 11.08 -16.36 -9.26
N ARG A 68 11.23 -16.71 -10.53
CA ARG A 68 10.57 -17.85 -11.19
C ARG A 68 11.49 -19.05 -11.38
N ASP A 69 12.73 -19.01 -10.90
CA ASP A 69 13.68 -20.11 -11.07
C ASP A 69 13.23 -21.36 -10.27
N PRO A 70 12.81 -22.45 -10.94
CA PRO A 70 12.32 -23.63 -10.25
C PRO A 70 13.43 -24.40 -9.52
N THR A 71 14.70 -24.19 -9.88
CA THR A 71 15.84 -24.90 -9.29
C THR A 71 16.06 -24.48 -7.83
N ILE A 72 15.74 -23.23 -7.50
CA ILE A 72 15.94 -22.66 -6.16
C ILE A 72 15.05 -23.35 -5.13
N LEU A 73 13.83 -23.73 -5.48
CA LEU A 73 12.94 -24.48 -4.58
C LEU A 73 13.53 -25.85 -4.21
N GLY A 74 14.19 -26.53 -5.15
CA GLY A 74 14.91 -27.78 -4.87
C GLY A 74 16.06 -27.58 -3.90
N LEU A 75 16.87 -26.54 -4.10
CA LEU A 75 17.98 -26.18 -3.21
C LEU A 75 17.49 -25.82 -1.79
N LEU A 76 16.40 -25.06 -1.69
CA LEU A 76 15.80 -24.69 -0.41
C LEU A 76 15.18 -25.89 0.31
N SER A 77 14.56 -26.82 -0.41
CA SER A 77 14.01 -28.05 0.16
C SER A 77 15.11 -28.93 0.75
N ALA A 78 16.21 -29.13 0.00
CA ALA A 78 17.38 -29.86 0.50
C ALA A 78 17.99 -29.18 1.73
N ALA A 79 18.16 -27.86 1.70
CA ALA A 79 18.66 -27.09 2.83
C ALA A 79 17.72 -27.16 4.05
N ARG A 80 16.39 -27.17 3.84
CA ARG A 80 15.39 -27.32 4.90
C ARG A 80 15.50 -28.68 5.61
N GLY A 81 15.71 -29.76 4.86
CA GLY A 81 15.87 -31.12 5.39
C GLY A 81 17.09 -31.28 6.29
N ALA A 82 18.16 -30.51 6.04
CA ALA A 82 19.40 -30.54 6.79
C ALA A 82 19.42 -29.64 8.06
N VAL A 83 18.32 -28.95 8.39
CA VAL A 83 18.29 -27.93 9.46
C VAL A 83 17.58 -28.43 10.72
N THR A 84 18.33 -28.38 11.82
CA THR A 84 17.86 -28.64 13.20
C THR A 84 17.51 -27.36 13.97
N ALA A 85 18.14 -26.21 13.64
CA ALA A 85 17.91 -24.93 14.32
C ALA A 85 16.64 -24.19 13.86
N SER A 86 15.87 -23.65 14.81
CA SER A 86 14.56 -23.03 14.54
C SER A 86 14.63 -21.72 13.74
N ALA A 87 15.65 -20.87 13.98
CA ALA A 87 15.78 -19.57 13.32
C ALA A 87 16.13 -19.68 11.82
N ASP A 88 17.01 -20.62 11.47
CA ASP A 88 17.41 -20.86 10.07
C ASP A 88 16.27 -21.54 9.30
N ARG A 89 15.50 -22.41 9.97
CA ARG A 89 14.28 -22.99 9.40
C ARG A 89 13.26 -21.91 9.04
N GLY A 90 13.00 -20.94 9.92
CA GLY A 90 12.08 -19.84 9.62
C GLY A 90 12.50 -18.96 8.43
N THR A 91 13.81 -18.78 8.23
CA THR A 91 14.36 -18.02 7.09
C THR A 91 14.21 -18.78 5.78
N ILE A 92 14.55 -20.08 5.77
CA ILE A 92 14.38 -20.96 4.61
C ILE A 92 12.91 -21.07 4.23
N ASP A 93 12.02 -21.28 5.21
CA ASP A 93 10.58 -21.34 4.99
C ASP A 93 10.05 -20.04 4.36
N SER A 94 10.59 -18.89 4.76
CA SER A 94 10.23 -17.60 4.17
C SER A 94 10.68 -17.48 2.71
N TRP A 95 11.88 -17.96 2.38
CA TRP A 95 12.35 -18.02 0.99
C TRP A 95 11.53 -19.00 0.14
N MET A 96 11.19 -20.18 0.67
CA MET A 96 10.32 -21.12 -0.02
C MET A 96 8.96 -20.48 -0.32
N LEU A 97 8.32 -19.85 0.68
CA LEU A 97 7.06 -19.12 0.49
C LEU A 97 7.16 -18.02 -0.56
N PHE A 98 8.30 -17.33 -0.65
CA PHE A 98 8.56 -16.33 -1.67
C PHE A 98 8.60 -16.98 -3.07
N PHE A 99 9.44 -17.97 -3.30
CA PHE A 99 9.57 -18.62 -4.61
C PHE A 99 8.29 -19.38 -5.04
N GLU A 100 7.59 -20.01 -4.11
CA GLU A 100 6.29 -20.67 -4.36
C GLU A 100 5.22 -19.69 -4.88
N ALA A 101 5.28 -18.42 -4.46
CA ALA A 101 4.31 -17.42 -4.92
C ALA A 101 4.49 -17.08 -6.41
N TYR A 102 5.72 -17.18 -6.93
CA TYR A 102 6.09 -16.75 -8.28
C TYR A 102 6.31 -17.92 -9.26
N THR A 103 6.77 -19.06 -8.79
CA THR A 103 7.08 -20.21 -9.66
C THR A 103 5.79 -20.84 -10.19
N MET A 104 5.80 -21.17 -11.49
CA MET A 104 4.74 -21.92 -12.16
C MET A 104 5.35 -23.12 -12.87
N SER A 105 5.09 -24.32 -12.36
CA SER A 105 5.68 -25.55 -12.91
C SER A 105 4.99 -26.00 -14.21
N ASP A 106 3.68 -25.75 -14.35
CA ASP A 106 2.90 -26.11 -15.53
C ASP A 106 3.33 -25.27 -16.76
N PRO A 107 3.82 -25.89 -17.86
CA PRO A 107 4.17 -25.18 -19.10
C PRO A 107 3.01 -24.38 -19.73
N ASN A 108 1.78 -24.90 -19.67
CA ASN A 108 0.62 -24.20 -20.20
C ASN A 108 0.27 -22.97 -19.35
N ALA A 109 0.38 -23.08 -18.02
CA ALA A 109 0.22 -21.93 -17.13
C ALA A 109 1.27 -20.85 -17.39
N ARG A 110 2.52 -21.23 -17.66
CA ARG A 110 3.58 -20.29 -18.06
C ARG A 110 3.24 -19.56 -19.35
N ARG A 111 2.85 -20.31 -20.40
CA ARG A 111 2.43 -19.72 -21.68
C ARG A 111 1.28 -18.71 -21.51
N LEU A 112 0.27 -19.06 -20.70
CA LEU A 112 -0.85 -18.15 -20.40
C LEU A 112 -0.38 -16.90 -19.64
N ALA A 113 0.54 -17.04 -18.69
CA ALA A 113 1.09 -15.91 -17.96
C ALA A 113 1.88 -14.95 -18.87
N ASP A 114 2.64 -15.49 -19.82
CA ASP A 114 3.40 -14.69 -20.79
C ASP A 114 2.45 -13.95 -21.76
N GLU A 115 1.42 -14.63 -22.28
CA GLU A 115 0.38 -14.01 -23.13
C GLU A 115 -0.37 -12.87 -22.40
N ILE A 116 -0.64 -13.04 -21.10
CA ILE A 116 -1.25 -11.99 -20.28
C ILE A 116 -0.33 -10.77 -20.19
N VAL A 117 0.97 -10.97 -19.93
CA VAL A 117 1.94 -9.88 -19.83
C VAL A 117 2.06 -9.11 -21.15
N GLU A 118 2.09 -9.82 -22.28
CA GLU A 118 2.13 -9.20 -23.61
C GLU A 118 0.91 -8.31 -23.85
N ARG A 119 -0.30 -8.83 -23.58
CA ARG A 119 -1.54 -8.06 -23.76
C ARG A 119 -1.68 -6.90 -22.79
N GLU A 120 -1.26 -7.07 -21.53
CA GLU A 120 -1.23 -5.99 -20.55
C GLU A 120 -0.28 -4.87 -20.97
N THR A 121 0.90 -5.24 -21.50
CA THR A 121 1.89 -4.28 -22.02
C THR A 121 1.31 -3.50 -23.20
N ALA A 122 0.69 -4.19 -24.15
CA ALA A 122 0.03 -3.56 -25.31
C ALA A 122 -1.10 -2.62 -24.88
N LEU A 123 -1.94 -3.04 -23.92
CA LEU A 123 -3.01 -2.19 -23.39
C LEU A 123 -2.46 -0.93 -22.72
N VAL A 124 -1.40 -1.05 -21.90
CA VAL A 124 -0.76 0.12 -21.25
C VAL A 124 -0.21 1.10 -22.29
N GLN A 125 0.44 0.60 -23.35
CA GLN A 125 0.95 1.44 -24.43
C GLN A 125 -0.17 2.23 -25.12
N VAL A 126 -1.26 1.57 -25.47
CA VAL A 126 -2.42 2.21 -26.11
C VAL A 126 -3.09 3.21 -25.16
N CYS A 127 -3.18 2.89 -23.86
CA CYS A 127 -3.72 3.80 -22.84
C CYS A 127 -2.85 5.04 -22.61
N GLY A 128 -1.55 4.99 -22.88
CA GLY A 128 -0.66 6.14 -22.80
C GLY A 128 -1.06 7.28 -23.75
N GLY A 129 -1.76 6.97 -24.84
CA GLY A 129 -2.21 7.94 -25.84
C GLY A 129 -3.57 8.60 -25.55
N ILE A 130 -4.24 8.26 -24.45
CA ILE A 130 -5.60 8.74 -24.19
C ILE A 130 -5.62 10.25 -23.88
N LYS A 131 -6.35 11.02 -24.69
CA LYS A 131 -6.58 12.44 -24.43
C LYS A 131 -7.74 12.60 -23.43
N THR A 132 -7.42 13.07 -22.23
CA THR A 132 -8.39 13.36 -21.16
C THR A 132 -8.62 14.87 -21.04
N GLY A 133 -9.85 15.27 -20.75
CA GLY A 133 -10.26 16.68 -20.73
C GLY A 133 -11.78 16.85 -20.70
N ILE A 134 -12.22 18.11 -20.70
CA ILE A 134 -13.64 18.48 -20.74
C ILE A 134 -13.90 19.44 -21.90
N ALA A 135 -15.13 19.43 -22.42
CA ALA A 135 -15.65 20.61 -23.10
C ALA A 135 -16.13 21.57 -22.00
N ASP A 136 -15.53 22.75 -21.93
CA ASP A 136 -15.86 23.77 -20.93
C ASP A 136 -17.33 24.15 -21.06
N PRO A 137 -18.17 23.96 -20.03
CA PRO A 137 -19.60 24.22 -20.14
C PRO A 137 -19.97 25.69 -20.42
N SER A 138 -19.08 26.64 -20.16
CA SER A 138 -19.32 28.07 -20.37
C SER A 138 -18.85 28.58 -21.74
N THR A 139 -17.79 28.00 -22.29
CA THR A 139 -17.20 28.45 -23.56
C THR A 139 -17.34 27.44 -24.70
N GLY A 140 -17.70 26.19 -24.41
CA GLY A 140 -17.72 25.07 -25.36
C GLY A 140 -16.32 24.60 -25.80
N SER A 141 -15.26 25.30 -25.39
CA SER A 141 -13.89 24.98 -25.80
C SER A 141 -13.36 23.76 -25.07
N TRP A 142 -12.57 22.93 -25.75
CA TRP A 142 -11.99 21.74 -25.14
C TRP A 142 -10.75 22.10 -24.32
N THR A 143 -10.73 21.67 -23.06
CA THR A 143 -9.63 21.90 -22.11
C THR A 143 -9.01 20.56 -21.70
N PRO A 144 -7.71 20.34 -21.97
CA PRO A 144 -7.01 19.13 -21.53
C PRO A 144 -6.90 19.10 -20.01
N LEU A 145 -7.31 17.99 -19.39
CA LEU A 145 -7.24 17.78 -17.95
C LEU A 145 -6.91 16.31 -17.66
N GLY A 146 -5.92 16.07 -16.81
CA GLY A 146 -5.58 14.72 -16.35
C GLY A 146 -6.63 14.13 -15.40
N PRO A 147 -6.60 12.80 -15.15
CA PRO A 147 -7.60 12.12 -14.33
C PRO A 147 -7.77 12.68 -12.91
N ASN A 148 -6.68 13.11 -12.28
CA ASN A 148 -6.72 13.71 -10.94
C ASN A 148 -7.48 15.05 -10.93
N ALA A 149 -7.25 15.89 -11.94
CA ALA A 149 -7.95 17.18 -12.08
C ALA A 149 -9.44 16.97 -12.36
N LEU A 150 -9.78 16.01 -13.25
CA LEU A 150 -11.16 15.63 -13.51
C LEU A 150 -11.85 15.11 -12.23
N LEU A 151 -11.21 14.21 -11.47
CA LEU A 151 -11.76 13.69 -10.22
C LEU A 151 -11.96 14.80 -9.17
N GLN A 152 -11.01 15.72 -9.05
CA GLN A 152 -11.15 16.88 -8.15
C GLN A 152 -12.32 17.77 -8.55
N MET A 153 -12.48 18.02 -9.85
CA MET A 153 -13.58 18.83 -10.40
C MET A 153 -14.92 18.16 -10.13
N THR A 154 -15.07 16.86 -10.43
CA THR A 154 -16.28 16.08 -10.12
C THR A 154 -16.66 16.16 -8.65
N ASN A 155 -15.69 16.17 -7.74
CA ASN A 155 -15.95 16.12 -6.31
C ASN A 155 -16.20 17.49 -5.67
N ASN A 156 -15.66 18.58 -6.21
CA ASN A 156 -15.60 19.86 -5.49
C ASN A 156 -16.09 21.07 -6.29
N HIS A 157 -16.28 20.97 -7.60
CA HIS A 157 -16.64 22.14 -8.40
C HIS A 157 -18.05 22.66 -8.01
N PRO A 158 -18.22 23.97 -7.75
CA PRO A 158 -19.50 24.50 -7.27
C PRO A 158 -20.62 24.35 -8.30
N GLN A 159 -20.30 24.53 -9.58
CA GLN A 159 -21.26 24.40 -10.68
C GLN A 159 -21.41 22.94 -11.13
N GLU A 160 -22.64 22.46 -11.20
CA GLU A 160 -22.97 21.09 -11.58
C GLU A 160 -22.52 20.72 -13.00
N ALA A 161 -22.66 21.64 -13.96
CA ALA A 161 -22.30 21.40 -15.36
C ALA A 161 -20.84 20.96 -15.52
N TYR A 162 -19.93 21.57 -14.76
CA TYR A 162 -18.51 21.20 -14.74
C TYR A 162 -18.27 19.84 -14.05
N ARG A 163 -19.01 19.53 -12.97
CA ARG A 163 -18.91 18.22 -12.32
C ARG A 163 -19.32 17.11 -13.29
N ARG A 164 -20.42 17.33 -14.02
CA ARG A 164 -20.90 16.40 -15.04
C ARG A 164 -19.90 16.23 -16.19
N ALA A 165 -19.42 17.34 -16.76
CA ALA A 165 -18.43 17.29 -17.84
C ALA A 165 -17.15 16.55 -17.43
N ALA A 166 -16.68 16.77 -16.19
CA ALA A 166 -15.52 16.06 -15.65
C ALA A 166 -15.77 14.56 -15.44
N TYR A 167 -16.95 14.20 -14.92
CA TYR A 167 -17.36 12.80 -14.77
C TYR A 167 -17.44 12.08 -16.12
N GLU A 168 -18.04 12.71 -17.13
CA GLU A 168 -18.09 12.19 -18.51
C GLU A 168 -16.68 12.06 -19.11
N GLY A 169 -15.78 13.00 -18.81
CA GLY A 169 -14.35 12.91 -19.16
C GLY A 169 -13.67 11.68 -18.56
N LEU A 170 -13.95 11.34 -17.30
CA LEU A 170 -13.44 10.13 -16.64
C LEU A 170 -13.99 8.84 -17.25
N LEU A 171 -15.29 8.81 -17.59
CA LEU A 171 -15.93 7.63 -18.20
C LEU A 171 -15.32 7.24 -19.55
N LYS A 172 -14.73 8.19 -20.29
CA LYS A 172 -14.02 7.89 -21.54
C LYS A 172 -12.83 6.96 -21.32
N ILE A 173 -12.17 7.05 -20.16
CA ILE A 173 -11.06 6.15 -19.81
C ILE A 173 -11.55 4.70 -19.71
N GLU A 174 -12.68 4.50 -19.02
CA GLU A 174 -13.28 3.18 -18.86
C GLU A 174 -13.71 2.56 -20.20
N ARG A 175 -14.41 3.33 -21.04
CA ARG A 175 -14.82 2.86 -22.37
C ARG A 175 -13.61 2.48 -23.22
N PHE A 176 -12.59 3.33 -23.21
CA PHE A 176 -11.38 3.10 -23.97
C PHE A 176 -10.68 1.80 -23.56
N VAL A 177 -10.51 1.51 -22.27
CA VAL A 177 -9.85 0.26 -21.85
C VAL A 177 -10.68 -0.99 -22.20
N LEU A 178 -12.01 -0.89 -22.14
CA LEU A 178 -12.90 -1.99 -22.52
C LEU A 178 -12.82 -2.29 -24.02
N GLU A 179 -12.81 -1.26 -24.86
CA GLU A 179 -12.68 -1.37 -26.32
C GLU A 179 -11.30 -1.88 -26.75
N ASN A 180 -10.25 -1.65 -25.94
CA ASN A 180 -8.87 -2.03 -26.24
C ASN A 180 -8.43 -3.35 -25.59
N GLY A 181 -9.37 -4.27 -25.31
CA GLY A 181 -9.04 -5.67 -25.00
C GLY A 181 -8.87 -6.01 -23.51
N LEU A 182 -9.31 -5.13 -22.59
CA LEU A 182 -9.31 -5.45 -21.16
C LEU A 182 -10.08 -6.76 -20.85
N LEU A 183 -11.21 -7.00 -21.52
CA LEU A 183 -12.01 -8.21 -21.30
C LEU A 183 -11.28 -9.49 -21.72
N ASP A 184 -10.43 -9.44 -22.75
CA ASP A 184 -9.62 -10.59 -23.16
C ASP A 184 -8.55 -10.92 -22.12
N ILE A 185 -7.92 -9.90 -21.55
CA ILE A 185 -6.98 -10.05 -20.43
C ILE A 185 -7.70 -10.70 -19.23
N VAL A 186 -8.93 -10.25 -18.91
CA VAL A 186 -9.74 -10.85 -17.83
C VAL A 186 -10.06 -12.33 -18.11
N ARG A 187 -10.40 -12.69 -19.35
CA ARG A 187 -10.65 -14.10 -19.73
C ARG A 187 -9.39 -14.95 -19.58
N LEU A 188 -8.23 -14.46 -20.04
CA LEU A 188 -6.96 -15.16 -19.92
C LEU A 188 -6.52 -15.33 -18.47
N ARG A 189 -6.66 -14.29 -17.64
CA ARG A 189 -6.41 -14.35 -16.20
C ARG A 189 -7.25 -15.44 -15.51
N ASN A 190 -8.53 -15.57 -15.87
CA ASN A 190 -9.39 -16.63 -15.35
C ASN A 190 -9.01 -18.01 -15.88
N LYS A 191 -8.61 -18.13 -17.15
CA LYS A 191 -8.09 -19.38 -17.73
C LYS A 191 -6.82 -19.83 -17.01
N LEU A 192 -5.88 -18.93 -16.76
CA LEU A 192 -4.66 -19.18 -15.98
C LEU A 192 -5.00 -19.68 -14.57
N ALA A 193 -5.92 -19.00 -13.88
CA ALA A 193 -6.29 -19.39 -12.52
C ALA A 193 -6.87 -20.81 -12.43
N ARG A 194 -7.75 -21.18 -13.37
CA ARG A 194 -8.31 -22.53 -13.46
C ARG A 194 -7.24 -23.58 -13.79
N CYS A 195 -6.29 -23.25 -14.68
CA CYS A 195 -5.13 -24.10 -14.96
C CYS A 195 -4.32 -24.40 -13.70
N LEU A 196 -4.24 -23.43 -12.78
CA LEU A 196 -3.53 -23.55 -11.49
C LEU A 196 -4.40 -24.12 -10.36
N GLY A 197 -5.63 -24.57 -10.64
CA GLY A 197 -6.53 -25.19 -9.65
C GLY A 197 -7.33 -24.21 -8.78
N TYR A 198 -7.49 -22.95 -9.20
CA TYR A 198 -8.31 -21.94 -8.52
C TYR A 198 -9.65 -21.73 -9.24
N GLU A 199 -10.64 -21.20 -8.53
CA GLU A 199 -11.99 -20.92 -9.08
C GLU A 199 -11.93 -19.88 -10.22
N ASP A 200 -11.19 -18.79 -9.97
CA ASP A 200 -11.00 -17.67 -10.87
C ASP A 200 -9.73 -16.88 -10.49
N PHE A 201 -9.40 -15.85 -11.27
CA PHE A 201 -8.22 -15.02 -11.02
C PHE A 201 -8.25 -14.30 -9.67
N TYR A 202 -9.45 -13.95 -9.19
CA TYR A 202 -9.58 -13.27 -7.92
C TYR A 202 -9.20 -14.20 -6.77
N ASP A 203 -9.69 -15.45 -6.77
CA ASP A 203 -9.30 -16.46 -5.78
C ASP A 203 -7.81 -16.81 -5.85
N LEU A 204 -7.23 -16.90 -7.06
CA LEU A 204 -5.78 -17.06 -7.23
C LEU A 204 -5.00 -15.93 -6.53
N ARG A 205 -5.38 -14.67 -6.80
CA ARG A 205 -4.68 -13.50 -6.26
C ARG A 205 -4.84 -13.37 -4.74
N THR A 206 -6.06 -13.48 -4.21
CA THR A 206 -6.29 -13.36 -2.77
C THR A 206 -5.67 -14.52 -2.00
N SER A 207 -5.71 -15.74 -2.54
CA SER A 207 -5.10 -16.90 -1.91
C SER A 207 -3.58 -16.81 -1.86
N ARG A 208 -2.92 -16.34 -2.94
CA ARG A 208 -1.46 -16.22 -2.99
C ARG A 208 -0.91 -15.01 -2.22
N VAL A 209 -1.54 -13.85 -2.38
CA VAL A 209 -1.04 -12.57 -1.85
C VAL A 209 -1.55 -12.33 -0.44
N GLU A 210 -2.86 -12.37 -0.25
CA GLU A 210 -3.52 -12.03 1.03
C GLU A 210 -3.61 -13.23 1.97
N ARG A 211 -3.32 -14.44 1.47
CA ARG A 211 -3.50 -15.72 2.18
C ARG A 211 -4.94 -15.88 2.71
N MET A 212 -5.90 -15.38 1.94
CA MET A 212 -7.33 -15.41 2.24
C MET A 212 -8.09 -15.97 1.04
N ARG A 213 -8.95 -16.96 1.29
CA ARG A 213 -9.85 -17.50 0.27
C ARG A 213 -10.89 -16.46 -0.13
N LYS A 214 -11.25 -16.43 -1.41
CA LYS A 214 -12.30 -15.54 -1.95
C LYS A 214 -13.56 -15.54 -1.08
N ARG A 215 -14.09 -16.70 -0.72
CA ARG A 215 -15.32 -16.83 0.10
C ARG A 215 -15.23 -16.10 1.45
N ALA A 216 -14.09 -16.19 2.14
CA ALA A 216 -13.91 -15.53 3.43
C ALA A 216 -13.87 -14.00 3.28
N LEU A 217 -13.22 -13.51 2.21
CA LEU A 217 -13.21 -12.08 1.89
C LEU A 217 -14.63 -11.57 1.59
N PHE A 218 -15.37 -12.27 0.73
CA PHE A 218 -16.74 -11.90 0.38
C PHE A 218 -17.66 -11.92 1.60
N ALA A 219 -17.55 -12.90 2.51
CA ALA A 219 -18.33 -12.91 3.75
C ALA A 219 -18.13 -11.63 4.59
N VAL A 220 -16.90 -11.13 4.68
CA VAL A 220 -16.61 -9.87 5.39
C VAL A 220 -17.19 -8.66 4.65
N LEU A 221 -17.08 -8.63 3.32
CA LEU A 221 -17.62 -7.54 2.50
C LEU A 221 -19.16 -7.52 2.50
N ASP A 222 -19.80 -8.68 2.45
CA ASP A 222 -21.25 -8.84 2.50
C ASP A 222 -21.80 -8.40 3.84
N GLN A 223 -21.15 -8.78 4.94
CA GLN A 223 -21.51 -8.28 6.28
C GLN A 223 -21.38 -6.75 6.34
N LEU A 224 -20.28 -6.20 5.85
CA LEU A 224 -20.07 -4.75 5.81
C LEU A 224 -21.15 -4.05 4.97
N ALA A 225 -21.52 -4.61 3.81
CA ALA A 225 -22.56 -4.09 2.95
C ALA A 225 -23.94 -4.13 3.64
N ALA A 226 -24.28 -5.24 4.29
CA ALA A 226 -25.53 -5.39 5.04
C ALA A 226 -25.65 -4.36 6.17
N GLU A 227 -24.57 -4.14 6.93
CA GLU A 227 -24.55 -3.18 8.04
C GLU A 227 -24.58 -1.71 7.58
N LEU A 228 -23.94 -1.39 6.44
CA LEU A 228 -23.85 -0.01 5.94
C LEU A 228 -25.02 0.40 5.05
N THR A 229 -25.65 -0.52 4.32
CA THR A 229 -26.71 -0.20 3.35
C THR A 229 -27.85 0.64 3.97
N PRO A 230 -28.41 0.30 5.15
CA PRO A 230 -29.46 1.12 5.76
C PRO A 230 -28.99 2.54 6.09
N ARG A 231 -27.74 2.69 6.52
CA ARG A 231 -27.15 4.00 6.87
C ARG A 231 -26.92 4.85 5.63
N VAL A 232 -26.40 4.24 4.55
CA VAL A 232 -26.21 4.93 3.26
C VAL A 232 -27.55 5.39 2.70
N ARG A 233 -28.59 4.54 2.73
CA ARG A 233 -29.94 4.90 2.28
C ARG A 233 -30.54 6.03 3.11
N ALA A 234 -30.41 5.98 4.43
CA ALA A 234 -30.88 7.04 5.32
C ALA A 234 -30.17 8.37 5.05
N GLU A 235 -28.86 8.32 4.79
CA GLU A 235 -28.07 9.51 4.46
C GLU A 235 -28.47 10.12 3.12
N ILE A 236 -28.65 9.32 2.07
CA ILE A 236 -29.15 9.79 0.78
C ILE A 236 -30.52 10.45 0.94
N LYS A 237 -31.44 9.81 1.68
CA LYS A 237 -32.77 10.38 1.95
C LYS A 237 -32.70 11.69 2.74
N ARG A 238 -31.78 11.80 3.70
CA ARG A 238 -31.53 13.04 4.44
C ARG A 238 -31.08 14.15 3.49
N LEU A 239 -30.13 13.86 2.59
CA LEU A 239 -29.63 14.84 1.60
C LEU A 239 -30.73 15.27 0.63
N GLU A 240 -31.57 14.34 0.16
CA GLU A 240 -32.76 14.65 -0.65
C GLU A 240 -33.71 15.61 0.10
N GLY A 241 -33.96 15.36 1.39
CA GLY A 241 -34.77 16.24 2.24
C GLY A 241 -34.17 17.61 2.54
N GLU A 242 -32.86 17.80 2.34
CA GLU A 242 -32.15 19.09 2.46
C GLU A 242 -32.18 19.91 1.16
N GLY A 243 -32.95 19.50 0.15
CA GLY A 243 -33.03 20.19 -1.14
C GLY A 243 -31.81 19.95 -2.04
N LYS A 244 -30.99 18.92 -1.77
CA LYS A 244 -29.91 18.50 -2.67
C LYS A 244 -30.49 17.60 -3.75
N GLU A 245 -31.20 18.25 -4.67
CA GLU A 245 -31.76 17.58 -5.85
C GLU A 245 -30.66 16.83 -6.60
N ARG A 246 -31.03 15.68 -7.19
CA ARG A 246 -30.12 14.87 -8.00
C ARG A 246 -28.86 14.39 -7.26
N VAL A 247 -28.91 14.24 -5.92
CA VAL A 247 -27.81 13.70 -5.13
C VAL A 247 -27.36 12.30 -5.56
N ARG A 248 -28.26 11.53 -6.19
CA ARG A 248 -27.98 10.20 -6.74
C ARG A 248 -27.18 10.23 -8.04
N ASP A 249 -27.13 11.38 -8.72
CA ASP A 249 -26.36 11.48 -9.94
C ASP A 249 -24.87 11.31 -9.60
N PRO A 250 -24.12 10.54 -10.41
CA PRO A 250 -22.77 10.12 -10.05
C PRO A 250 -21.78 11.29 -9.93
N TRP A 251 -22.03 12.40 -10.61
CA TRP A 251 -21.25 13.65 -10.48
C TRP A 251 -21.66 14.54 -9.30
N ASN A 252 -22.71 14.17 -8.56
CA ASN A 252 -23.24 14.95 -7.43
C ASN A 252 -23.05 14.24 -6.08
N LEU A 253 -23.01 12.91 -6.07
CA LEU A 253 -22.98 12.12 -4.84
C LEU A 253 -21.83 12.51 -3.91
N THR A 254 -20.60 12.55 -4.41
CA THR A 254 -19.42 12.90 -3.60
C THR A 254 -19.46 14.35 -3.15
N TYR A 255 -19.85 15.27 -4.04
CA TYR A 255 -19.95 16.70 -3.73
C TYR A 255 -20.89 16.96 -2.54
N TYR A 256 -22.08 16.35 -2.58
CA TYR A 256 -23.08 16.53 -1.52
C TYR A 256 -22.78 15.77 -0.22
N THR A 257 -22.09 14.63 -0.30
CA THR A 257 -21.73 13.82 0.88
C THR A 257 -20.47 14.31 1.60
N GLN A 258 -19.50 14.90 0.89
CA GLN A 258 -18.31 15.50 1.51
C GLN A 258 -18.62 16.86 2.15
N GLY A 259 -19.55 17.63 1.57
CA GLY A 259 -19.96 18.95 2.07
C GLY A 259 -18.85 20.00 2.04
N SER A 260 -19.05 21.12 2.74
CA SER A 260 -18.08 22.24 2.81
C SER A 260 -16.83 21.95 3.66
N VAL A 261 -16.70 20.74 4.21
CA VAL A 261 -15.64 20.39 5.16
C VAL A 261 -14.26 20.51 4.54
N THR A 262 -14.10 20.17 3.26
CA THR A 262 -12.81 20.31 2.55
C THR A 262 -12.32 21.76 2.59
N GLY A 263 -13.16 22.73 2.20
CA GLY A 263 -12.82 24.16 2.26
C GLY A 263 -12.58 24.66 3.69
N LEU A 264 -13.36 24.19 4.66
CA LEU A 264 -13.15 24.52 6.08
C LEU A 264 -11.83 23.98 6.64
N LEU A 265 -11.35 22.84 6.13
CA LEU A 265 -10.12 22.21 6.59
C LEU A 265 -8.87 22.85 5.98
N ASP A 266 -8.96 23.48 4.81
CA ASP A 266 -7.79 24.01 4.09
C ASP A 266 -6.98 25.02 4.92
N ALA A 267 -7.66 25.92 5.62
CA ALA A 267 -7.02 26.89 6.52
C ALA A 267 -6.20 26.21 7.64
N TYR A 268 -6.54 24.96 7.99
CA TYR A 268 -5.86 24.18 9.03
C TYR A 268 -4.90 23.14 8.47
N TYR A 269 -4.89 22.91 7.16
CA TYR A 269 -4.03 21.92 6.49
C TYR A 269 -3.38 22.55 5.25
N PRO A 270 -2.59 23.63 5.40
CA PRO A 270 -1.83 24.16 4.28
C PRO A 270 -0.82 23.11 3.80
N LEU A 271 -0.60 23.04 2.49
CA LEU A 271 0.33 22.09 1.88
C LEU A 271 1.74 22.19 2.48
N SER A 272 2.20 23.41 2.74
CA SER A 272 3.51 23.71 3.33
C SER A 272 3.74 23.01 4.69
N ASP A 273 2.67 22.73 5.43
CA ASP A 273 2.78 22.09 6.75
C ASP A 273 2.76 20.56 6.69
N ALA A 274 2.41 19.97 5.54
CA ALA A 274 2.16 18.54 5.42
C ALA A 274 3.38 17.70 5.85
N MET A 275 4.57 18.07 5.35
CA MET A 275 5.83 17.41 5.71
C MET A 275 6.13 17.55 7.21
N GLY A 276 6.06 18.77 7.76
CA GLY A 276 6.34 19.01 9.17
C GLY A 276 5.40 18.21 10.09
N ARG A 277 4.11 18.11 9.73
CA ARG A 277 3.13 17.30 10.48
C ARG A 277 3.43 15.81 10.41
N TRP A 278 3.87 15.34 9.25
CA TRP A 278 4.29 13.97 9.06
C TRP A 278 5.50 13.65 9.94
N VAL A 279 6.61 14.39 9.80
CA VAL A 279 7.85 14.19 10.57
C VAL A 279 7.61 14.28 12.08
N ARG A 280 6.91 15.32 12.56
CA ARG A 280 6.57 15.45 14.00
C ARG A 280 5.70 14.30 14.49
N GLY A 281 4.85 13.75 13.61
CA GLY A 281 4.04 12.57 13.90
C GLY A 281 4.87 11.31 14.16
N PHE A 282 5.99 11.13 13.47
CA PHE A 282 6.94 10.04 13.73
C PHE A 282 7.74 10.27 15.00
N ALA A 283 8.29 11.48 15.14
CA ALA A 283 9.05 11.86 16.33
C ALA A 283 8.24 11.71 17.62
N GLY A 284 6.96 12.10 17.61
CA GLY A 284 6.05 11.94 18.74
C GLY A 284 5.72 10.49 19.14
N MET A 285 6.06 9.51 18.28
CA MET A 285 5.98 8.08 18.64
C MET A 285 7.35 7.49 19.01
N GLY A 286 8.41 8.29 19.06
CA GLY A 286 9.77 7.80 19.25
C GLY A 286 10.39 7.13 18.02
N ILE A 287 9.81 7.32 16.82
CA ILE A 287 10.42 6.80 15.58
C ILE A 287 11.44 7.82 15.06
N ARG A 288 12.67 7.34 14.81
CA ARG A 288 13.78 8.11 14.24
C ARG A 288 14.15 7.57 12.87
N PHE A 289 14.76 8.37 12.01
CA PHE A 289 15.08 7.94 10.64
C PHE A 289 16.23 6.93 10.55
N GLY A 290 17.07 6.77 11.58
CA GLY A 290 18.04 5.66 11.65
C GLY A 290 19.05 5.60 10.50
N GLY A 291 19.42 6.75 9.93
CA GLY A 291 20.29 6.86 8.76
C GLY A 291 19.59 6.60 7.42
N ALA A 292 18.28 6.33 7.42
CA ALA A 292 17.53 6.11 6.18
C ALA A 292 17.50 7.38 5.31
N GLN A 293 17.61 7.19 4.00
CA GLN A 293 17.47 8.23 3.00
C GLN A 293 16.04 8.21 2.45
N ILE A 294 15.39 9.37 2.40
CA ILE A 294 14.02 9.49 1.90
C ILE A 294 13.95 10.58 0.83
N ALA A 295 13.67 10.19 -0.42
CA ALA A 295 13.35 11.14 -1.48
C ALA A 295 11.84 11.45 -1.48
N LEU A 296 11.48 12.72 -1.65
CA LEU A 296 10.10 13.18 -1.62
C LEU A 296 9.77 13.92 -2.92
N ASP A 297 8.84 13.37 -3.70
CA ASP A 297 8.29 14.00 -4.89
C ASP A 297 6.81 14.32 -4.67
N LEU A 298 6.53 15.48 -4.10
CA LEU A 298 5.22 15.76 -3.51
C LEU A 298 4.21 16.46 -4.41
N LEU A 299 4.65 17.09 -5.50
CA LEU A 299 3.83 18.00 -6.30
C LEU A 299 3.36 17.35 -7.61
N GLU A 300 2.14 17.66 -8.03
CA GLU A 300 1.61 17.26 -9.34
C GLU A 300 2.39 17.96 -10.47
N ARG A 301 2.69 17.24 -11.55
CA ARG A 301 3.25 17.77 -12.80
C ARG A 301 2.90 16.87 -13.99
N PRO A 302 2.87 17.40 -15.23
CA PRO A 302 2.76 16.57 -16.43
C PRO A 302 3.85 15.50 -16.50
N GLY A 303 3.50 14.30 -17.00
CA GLY A 303 4.43 13.18 -17.15
C GLY A 303 4.70 12.37 -15.88
N LYS A 304 4.33 12.88 -14.70
CA LYS A 304 4.49 12.17 -13.43
C LYS A 304 3.49 11.02 -13.28
N PHE A 305 3.90 9.94 -12.63
CA PHE A 305 3.04 8.80 -12.34
C PHE A 305 1.80 9.22 -11.52
N PRO A 306 0.56 8.95 -11.97
CA PRO A 306 -0.64 9.67 -11.53
C PRO A 306 -1.15 9.31 -10.12
N ASN A 307 -0.57 8.33 -9.44
CA ASN A 307 -0.99 7.89 -8.11
C ASN A 307 0.06 8.18 -7.05
N GLY A 308 -0.38 8.45 -5.82
CA GLY A 308 0.53 8.55 -4.68
C GLY A 308 0.97 7.18 -4.19
N TYR A 309 2.27 6.96 -4.04
CA TYR A 309 2.83 5.70 -3.56
C TYR A 309 4.12 5.90 -2.78
N MET A 310 4.60 4.82 -2.16
CA MET A 310 5.92 4.74 -1.57
C MET A 310 6.55 3.41 -1.95
N HIS A 311 7.84 3.45 -2.21
CA HIS A 311 8.64 2.26 -2.47
C HIS A 311 10.02 2.37 -1.82
N VAL A 312 10.69 1.24 -1.71
CA VAL A 312 11.89 1.08 -0.89
C VAL A 312 12.96 0.38 -1.74
N PRO A 313 13.72 1.14 -2.57
CA PRO A 313 14.82 0.56 -3.33
C PRO A 313 15.85 -0.07 -2.39
N GLY A 314 16.37 0.69 -1.43
CA GLY A 314 17.36 0.20 -0.47
C GLY A 314 16.71 -0.55 0.68
N ILE A 315 16.81 -1.87 0.69
CA ILE A 315 16.19 -2.72 1.71
C ILE A 315 17.00 -2.65 3.02
N PRO A 316 16.38 -2.27 4.15
CA PRO A 316 17.07 -2.26 5.43
C PRO A 316 17.36 -3.69 5.89
N LEU A 317 18.63 -4.04 6.10
CA LEU A 317 19.04 -5.39 6.49
C LEU A 317 20.36 -5.41 7.25
N MET A 318 20.55 -6.47 8.04
CA MET A 318 21.84 -6.79 8.67
C MET A 318 22.64 -7.71 7.74
N ARG A 319 23.79 -7.26 7.26
CA ARG A 319 24.72 -8.04 6.42
C ARG A 319 26.05 -8.18 7.13
N GLU A 320 26.46 -9.40 7.43
CA GLU A 320 27.78 -9.68 8.03
C GLU A 320 28.05 -8.83 9.30
N GLY A 321 27.01 -8.64 10.13
CA GLY A 321 27.09 -7.83 11.35
C GLY A 321 27.07 -6.30 11.12
N ARG A 322 26.94 -5.84 9.87
CA ARG A 322 26.80 -4.43 9.52
C ARG A 322 25.35 -4.10 9.16
N TRP A 323 24.85 -3.02 9.76
CA TRP A 323 23.54 -2.47 9.47
C TRP A 323 23.56 -1.66 8.17
N SER A 324 22.64 -1.94 7.26
CA SER A 324 22.39 -1.11 6.06
C SER A 324 21.08 -0.35 6.25
N ALA A 325 21.14 0.99 6.20
CA ALA A 325 19.96 1.82 6.32
C ALA A 325 19.12 1.78 5.03
N ALA A 326 17.80 1.98 5.17
CA ALA A 326 16.89 1.95 4.03
C ALA A 326 17.05 3.18 3.12
N ARG A 327 16.76 3.00 1.83
CA ARG A 327 16.43 4.09 0.91
C ARG A 327 14.97 3.96 0.51
N ALA A 328 14.20 5.02 0.65
CA ALA A 328 12.78 5.04 0.30
C ALA A 328 12.43 6.28 -0.50
N ASN A 329 11.49 6.16 -1.42
CA ASN A 329 10.96 7.30 -2.14
C ASN A 329 9.45 7.39 -1.94
N ILE A 330 8.94 8.61 -1.78
CA ILE A 330 7.51 8.87 -1.59
C ILE A 330 7.06 9.86 -2.64
N LEU A 331 5.99 9.50 -3.34
CA LEU A 331 5.39 10.31 -4.39
C LEU A 331 3.96 10.68 -4.01
N THR A 332 3.61 11.96 -4.15
CA THR A 332 2.24 12.48 -4.00
C THR A 332 1.91 13.51 -5.06
N HIS A 333 0.64 13.95 -5.06
CA HIS A 333 0.05 14.82 -6.08
C HIS A 333 -0.53 16.10 -5.46
N GLY A 334 0.34 16.83 -4.75
CA GLY A 334 0.01 18.14 -4.21
C GLY A 334 -0.12 19.16 -5.33
N ASN A 335 -1.28 19.82 -5.41
CA ASN A 335 -1.48 20.98 -6.28
C ASN A 335 -1.70 22.19 -5.36
N PRO A 336 -0.71 23.10 -5.20
CA PRO A 336 -0.79 24.24 -4.31
C PRO A 336 -2.03 25.14 -4.51
N GLY A 337 -2.58 25.19 -5.73
CA GLY A 337 -3.76 25.98 -6.05
C GLY A 337 -5.09 25.25 -5.81
N ALA A 338 -5.07 23.95 -5.49
CA ALA A 338 -6.28 23.15 -5.35
C ALA A 338 -6.76 23.07 -3.89
N PRO A 339 -8.05 23.35 -3.62
CA PRO A 339 -8.66 23.07 -2.32
C PRO A 339 -8.49 21.59 -1.90
N GLY A 340 -8.32 21.35 -0.60
CA GLY A 340 -8.14 20.01 -0.01
C GLY A 340 -6.74 19.42 -0.17
N THR A 341 -5.83 20.06 -0.92
CA THR A 341 -4.54 19.46 -1.30
C THR A 341 -3.68 19.10 -0.09
N GLY A 342 -3.60 19.95 0.93
CA GLY A 342 -2.73 19.69 2.08
C GLY A 342 -3.27 18.58 2.98
N VAL A 343 -4.59 18.39 3.07
CA VAL A 343 -5.21 17.21 3.70
C VAL A 343 -4.85 15.95 2.92
N HIS A 344 -4.97 15.99 1.59
CA HIS A 344 -4.63 14.88 0.71
C HIS A 344 -3.17 14.45 0.89
N VAL A 345 -2.21 15.37 0.71
CA VAL A 345 -0.77 15.07 0.84
C VAL A 345 -0.44 14.57 2.25
N THR A 346 -0.99 15.21 3.30
CA THR A 346 -0.80 14.74 4.67
C THR A 346 -1.32 13.32 4.88
N LYS A 347 -2.46 12.98 4.26
CA LYS A 347 -3.06 11.64 4.34
C LYS A 347 -2.21 10.61 3.59
N THR A 348 -1.74 10.94 2.39
CA THR A 348 -0.90 10.06 1.58
C THR A 348 0.41 9.76 2.31
N LEU A 349 1.13 10.79 2.77
CA LEU A 349 2.31 10.66 3.63
C LEU A 349 2.00 9.84 4.90
N SER A 350 0.84 10.03 5.52
CA SER A 350 0.46 9.27 6.72
C SER A 350 0.04 7.82 6.42
N THR A 351 -0.30 7.47 5.18
CA THR A 351 -0.69 6.10 4.79
C THR A 351 0.55 5.27 4.49
N THR A 352 1.59 5.88 3.91
CA THR A 352 2.91 5.27 3.73
C THR A 352 3.65 5.02 5.06
N ARG A 353 3.08 5.49 6.18
CA ARG A 353 3.60 5.34 7.54
C ARG A 353 3.76 3.92 8.05
N ALA A 354 2.92 2.99 7.60
CA ALA A 354 3.05 1.58 7.98
C ALA A 354 4.39 1.00 7.47
N ASP A 355 4.78 1.43 6.27
CA ASP A 355 6.01 1.00 5.61
C ASP A 355 7.22 1.81 6.11
N THR A 356 7.06 3.12 6.36
CA THR A 356 8.08 3.96 7.01
C THR A 356 8.45 3.48 8.41
N ARG A 357 7.51 2.93 9.18
CA ARG A 357 7.84 2.34 10.49
C ARG A 357 8.80 1.15 10.34
N ARG A 358 8.66 0.30 9.32
CA ARG A 358 9.57 -0.84 9.10
C ARG A 358 10.98 -0.37 8.69
N ILE A 359 11.03 0.68 7.87
CA ILE A 359 12.26 1.36 7.45
C ILE A 359 13.00 2.00 8.63
N CYS A 360 12.25 2.65 9.53
CA CYS A 360 12.81 3.50 10.59
C CYS A 360 12.94 2.81 11.96
N ALA A 361 12.25 1.69 12.21
CA ALA A 361 12.24 1.02 13.52
C ALA A 361 13.29 -0.09 13.68
N ALA A 362 14.21 -0.24 12.74
CA ALA A 362 15.28 -1.21 12.87
C ALA A 362 16.42 -0.65 13.72
N SER A 363 16.15 -0.60 15.04
CA SER A 363 17.16 -0.44 16.08
C SER A 363 17.40 -1.74 16.86
N ALA A 364 16.96 -2.89 16.32
CA ALA A 364 17.19 -4.21 16.92
C ALA A 364 17.87 -5.18 15.93
N PRO A 365 18.91 -5.94 16.35
CA PRO A 365 19.75 -6.78 15.50
C PRO A 365 19.05 -8.07 14.99
N THR A 366 17.73 -8.12 14.94
CA THR A 366 16.95 -9.32 14.61
C THR A 366 16.46 -9.40 13.18
N CYS A 367 16.67 -8.37 12.34
CA CYS A 367 16.44 -8.46 10.90
C CYS A 367 17.54 -9.30 10.23
N ARG A 368 17.47 -10.62 10.42
CA ARG A 368 18.19 -11.59 9.60
C ARG A 368 17.61 -11.58 8.18
N VAL A 369 18.43 -12.09 7.27
CA VAL A 369 18.31 -12.14 5.82
C VAL A 369 17.08 -12.94 5.35
N SER A 370 15.89 -12.41 5.61
CA SER A 370 14.61 -12.94 5.16
C SER A 370 14.08 -12.07 4.02
N PRO A 371 13.40 -12.65 3.01
CA PRO A 371 12.76 -11.86 1.97
C PRO A 371 11.69 -10.94 2.59
N PRO A 372 11.35 -9.82 1.94
CA PRO A 372 10.33 -8.90 2.46
C PRO A 372 9.02 -9.65 2.74
N SER A 373 8.51 -9.48 3.95
CA SER A 373 7.26 -10.13 4.40
C SER A 373 6.09 -9.72 3.50
N ILE A 374 5.49 -10.70 2.82
CA ILE A 374 4.25 -10.58 2.03
C ILE A 374 3.03 -10.17 2.91
N ARG A 375 3.14 -10.17 4.26
CA ARG A 375 2.02 -9.83 5.14
C ARG A 375 1.61 -8.35 5.04
N PRO A 376 0.37 -8.05 4.63
CA PRO A 376 -0.23 -6.75 4.89
C PRO A 376 -0.70 -6.73 6.35
N ARG A 377 -0.06 -5.89 7.17
CA ARG A 377 -0.65 -5.37 8.42
C ARG A 377 -0.84 -3.86 8.29
N ALA A 378 -1.30 -3.41 7.13
CA ALA A 378 -1.72 -2.04 6.92
C ALA A 378 -3.23 -1.93 7.20
N ARG A 379 -3.59 -1.79 8.49
CA ARG A 379 -4.84 -1.15 8.97
C ARG A 379 -4.93 -1.29 10.49
N ALA A 380 -4.13 -0.51 11.19
CA ALA A 380 -4.50 -0.08 12.53
C ALA A 380 -4.02 1.37 12.65
N ILE A 381 -4.90 2.24 13.15
CA ILE A 381 -4.66 3.66 13.43
C ILE A 381 -5.02 4.61 12.26
N SER A 382 -6.32 4.68 11.97
CA SER A 382 -6.96 5.92 11.55
C SER A 382 -7.06 6.84 12.80
N LYS A 383 -6.47 8.04 12.73
CA LYS A 383 -6.46 9.00 13.85
C LYS A 383 -7.87 9.52 14.14
N ARG A 384 -8.59 8.87 15.05
CA ARG A 384 -9.78 9.43 15.72
C ARG A 384 -9.58 9.49 17.24
N SER A 385 -8.43 10.02 17.69
CA SER A 385 -8.23 10.42 19.08
C SER A 385 -8.26 11.96 19.18
N PRO A 386 -9.21 12.55 19.93
CA PRO A 386 -9.36 14.01 20.06
C PRO A 386 -8.10 14.73 20.59
N CYS A 387 -7.28 14.05 21.40
CA CYS A 387 -6.06 14.62 21.96
C CYS A 387 -4.94 14.78 20.92
N SER A 388 -4.84 13.88 19.94
CA SER A 388 -3.83 14.00 18.87
C SER A 388 -4.27 14.99 17.78
N ALA A 389 -5.57 15.18 17.57
CA ALA A 389 -6.10 16.19 16.64
C ALA A 389 -5.84 17.64 17.10
N ARG A 390 -5.89 17.93 18.43
CA ARG A 390 -5.64 19.28 18.97
C ARG A 390 -4.20 19.76 18.82
N ARG A 391 -3.20 18.90 19.07
CA ARG A 391 -1.78 19.26 18.89
C ARG A 391 -1.38 19.46 17.43
N LEU A 392 -2.17 18.92 16.49
CA LEU A 392 -1.86 18.96 15.05
C LEU A 392 -2.53 20.12 14.31
N ARG A 393 -3.44 20.87 14.93
CA ARG A 393 -4.20 21.97 14.30
C ARG A 393 -3.87 23.29 14.98
N ARG A 394 -2.90 24.03 14.44
CA ARG A 394 -2.70 25.46 14.76
C ARG A 394 -2.86 26.24 13.47
N MET A 395 -3.67 27.30 13.52
CA MET A 395 -3.79 28.27 12.44
C MET A 395 -2.50 29.10 12.36
N ARG A 396 -2.14 29.60 11.17
CA ARG A 396 -1.01 30.53 10.97
C ARG A 396 -1.13 31.82 11.81
N ARG A 397 -2.31 32.09 12.40
CA ARG A 397 -2.61 33.21 13.32
C ARG A 397 -3.02 32.77 14.74
N GLY A 398 -2.40 31.71 15.28
CA GLY A 398 -2.38 31.46 16.73
C GLY A 398 -3.61 30.83 17.39
N ALA A 399 -4.78 30.79 16.73
CA ALA A 399 -5.96 30.15 17.31
C ALA A 399 -6.00 28.62 17.03
N PRO A 400 -6.20 27.76 18.04
CA PRO A 400 -6.55 26.36 17.81
C PRO A 400 -7.99 26.24 17.27
N ALA A 401 -8.26 25.21 16.46
CA ALA A 401 -9.61 24.93 15.96
C ALA A 401 -10.63 24.85 17.11
N THR A 402 -11.73 25.60 16.99
CA THR A 402 -12.81 25.65 17.99
C THR A 402 -13.48 24.29 18.17
N ARG A 403 -14.12 24.06 19.32
CA ARG A 403 -14.83 22.79 19.59
C ARG A 403 -15.85 22.46 18.49
N SER A 404 -16.54 23.46 17.93
CA SER A 404 -17.55 23.26 16.87
C SER A 404 -16.98 22.71 15.56
N THR A 405 -15.78 23.15 15.15
CA THR A 405 -15.08 22.62 13.96
C THR A 405 -14.41 21.27 14.22
N ALA A 406 -14.16 20.92 15.48
CA ALA A 406 -13.61 19.63 15.89
C ALA A 406 -14.69 18.54 16.12
N THR A 407 -15.96 18.91 16.30
CA THR A 407 -17.06 18.00 16.65
C THR A 407 -18.17 17.91 15.60
N ALA A 408 -17.88 18.12 14.32
CA ALA A 408 -18.80 17.75 13.22
C ALA A 408 -18.95 16.20 13.05
N THR A 409 -18.80 15.45 14.13
CA THR A 409 -19.07 14.02 14.24
C THR A 409 -19.63 13.78 15.65
N PRO A 410 -20.87 13.28 15.80
CA PRO A 410 -21.48 13.13 17.11
C PRO A 410 -20.69 12.11 17.94
N CYS A 411 -20.32 12.50 19.16
CA CYS A 411 -19.60 11.68 20.11
C CYS A 411 -20.61 10.79 20.88
N PRO A 412 -20.57 9.46 20.79
CA PRO A 412 -21.44 8.60 21.58
C PRO A 412 -20.82 8.44 22.97
N ARG A 413 -20.93 9.46 23.83
CA ARG A 413 -20.42 9.42 25.21
C ARG A 413 -21.50 9.40 26.29
N ARG A 414 -22.77 9.18 25.95
CA ARG A 414 -23.85 9.01 26.92
C ARG A 414 -24.73 7.80 26.59
N ARG A 415 -24.19 6.58 26.71
CA ARG A 415 -24.97 5.32 26.86
C ARG A 415 -24.12 4.08 27.20
N PHE A 416 -22.97 4.24 27.85
CA PHE A 416 -22.10 3.11 28.24
C PHE A 416 -21.75 3.09 29.74
N SER A 417 -22.61 3.66 30.59
CA SER A 417 -22.41 3.70 32.05
C SER A 417 -23.52 2.99 32.85
N ARG A 418 -24.34 2.11 32.24
CA ARG A 418 -25.38 1.36 32.97
C ARG A 418 -25.52 -0.12 32.57
N LEU A 419 -24.47 -0.74 32.03
CA LEU A 419 -24.51 -2.17 31.64
C LEU A 419 -23.35 -3.02 32.17
N CYS A 420 -22.49 -2.48 33.06
CA CYS A 420 -21.37 -3.21 33.67
C CYS A 420 -21.56 -3.56 35.15
N GLU A 421 -22.77 -3.46 35.70
CA GLU A 421 -23.01 -3.76 37.14
C GLU A 421 -23.94 -4.95 37.41
N ARG A 422 -24.34 -5.72 36.39
CA ARG A 422 -25.10 -6.96 36.58
C ARG A 422 -24.72 -8.00 35.54
N LYS A 423 -23.71 -8.83 35.86
CA LYS A 423 -23.58 -10.25 35.45
C LYS A 423 -22.25 -10.84 35.96
N SER A 424 -22.11 -10.85 37.28
CA SER A 424 -21.27 -11.81 37.99
C SER A 424 -22.13 -13.03 38.34
N ALA A 425 -22.11 -14.07 37.51
CA ALA A 425 -22.39 -15.46 37.91
C ALA A 425 -22.34 -16.39 36.68
N ARG A 426 -21.49 -17.43 36.79
CA ARG A 426 -21.51 -18.71 36.06
C ARG A 426 -21.31 -18.64 34.54
N CYS A 427 -20.10 -19.01 34.11
CA CYS A 427 -19.92 -20.10 33.16
C CYS A 427 -18.47 -20.61 33.21
N ARG A 428 -18.35 -21.92 33.47
CA ARG A 428 -17.11 -22.70 33.45
C ARG A 428 -16.70 -22.89 31.99
N CYS A 429 -15.44 -22.63 31.65
CA CYS A 429 -14.80 -23.24 30.48
C CYS A 429 -13.42 -23.78 30.87
N VAL A 430 -13.39 -25.10 30.81
CA VAL A 430 -12.32 -26.10 30.76
C VAL A 430 -10.91 -25.59 30.42
N SER A 431 -9.99 -26.01 31.28
CA SER A 431 -8.53 -25.99 31.16
C SER A 431 -8.00 -26.93 30.08
N TRP A 432 -7.03 -26.48 29.29
CA TRP A 432 -5.91 -27.31 28.85
C TRP A 432 -4.62 -26.61 29.31
N GLY A 433 -3.94 -27.26 30.25
CA GLY A 433 -2.71 -26.79 30.87
C GLY A 433 -1.45 -27.43 30.28
N CYS A 434 -0.32 -26.90 30.75
CA CYS A 434 1.01 -27.49 30.98
C CYS A 434 2.03 -26.37 30.74
N SER A 435 2.23 -25.47 31.71
CA SER A 435 3.12 -25.57 32.88
C SER A 435 4.59 -25.22 32.58
N PRO A 436 5.16 -24.22 33.29
CA PRO A 436 6.56 -23.78 33.20
C PRO A 436 7.44 -24.37 34.31
N SER A 437 8.73 -23.98 34.30
CA SER A 437 9.79 -24.13 35.34
C SER A 437 10.68 -25.38 35.18
N PRO A 438 11.89 -25.47 35.80
CA PRO A 438 12.28 -24.80 37.06
C PRO A 438 13.80 -24.43 37.19
N TRP A 439 14.19 -23.31 37.83
CA TRP A 439 14.87 -23.19 39.14
C TRP A 439 15.76 -21.92 39.10
N ALA A 440 16.12 -21.24 40.18
CA ALA A 440 15.64 -21.15 41.56
C ALA A 440 16.49 -20.08 42.27
N SER A 441 15.86 -19.33 43.19
CA SER A 441 16.41 -18.75 44.44
C SER A 441 17.59 -17.75 44.37
N ALA A 442 17.69 -16.71 45.20
CA ALA A 442 17.27 -16.59 46.59
C ALA A 442 16.98 -15.14 47.03
N ARG A 443 16.16 -15.02 48.08
CA ARG A 443 15.85 -13.80 48.85
C ARG A 443 16.91 -13.56 49.93
N SER A 444 17.16 -12.30 50.30
CA SER A 444 17.10 -11.80 51.70
C SER A 444 17.17 -10.26 51.68
N THR A 445 16.10 -9.54 52.04
CA THR A 445 15.91 -8.81 53.31
C THR A 445 17.12 -8.04 53.86
N ARG A 446 17.09 -6.69 53.83
CA ARG A 446 17.04 -5.80 55.02
C ARG A 446 17.03 -4.30 54.65
N ARG A 447 16.04 -3.60 55.25
CA ARG A 447 16.00 -2.26 55.89
C ARG A 447 16.71 -1.04 55.26
N ARG A 448 15.92 0.06 55.13
CA ARG A 448 16.12 1.47 55.62
C ARG A 448 17.59 1.90 55.82
N MET A 449 18.07 3.06 55.35
CA MET A 449 17.58 4.42 55.59
C MET A 449 18.45 5.45 54.82
N SER A 450 17.86 6.59 54.41
CA SER A 450 18.43 7.95 54.22
C SER A 450 19.88 8.18 53.74
N GLY A 451 19.98 8.94 52.65
CA GLY A 451 21.13 9.68 52.14
C GLY A 451 20.71 10.41 50.88
#